data_AF-A0A6D2KFP5-F1
#
_entry.id   AF-A0A6D2KFP5-F1
#
_cell.length_a   1.000
_cell.length_b   1.000
_cell.length_c   1.000
_cell.angle_alpha   90.00
_cell.angle_beta   90.00
_cell.angle_gamma   90.00
#
_symmetry.space_group_name_H-M   'P 1'
#
loop_
_entity.id
_entity.type
_entity.pdbx_description
1 polymer ?
#
loop_
_entity_poly.entity_id
_entity_poly.type
_entity_poly.pdbx_seq_one_letter_code
_entity_poly.pdbx_strand_id
1 'polypeptide(L)'
;MLVRALKFRKAFEYLSVYDLNYKSLPSEEEWNRGEKLCEFLKPFYVITNLFSGSKYPTSNVYFTQVWRIQLLLMKFSSCDDAALADMAERMQVKFDKYWEDYSLVLAMGAVLDPRMKLYLLEKAYEAVDPLTAKVKVKELKDNLILLYNDYVARARPSSRVTTIPTPQELITESPLEDDDFDIDIFDLERSIGTGVSNTKTHLDIYLEEPRLDRASFPSYDVLGYWKDNQHRFGELAKMARDLLSIPITTVASESAFSIGSRVLTPYRNRLLPDNVQALLCTRNWLRGFAESEEDENNNQPNENAISGLRAGESSMP
;
A
#
# COMPACT_ATOMS: atom_id res chain seq x y z
N MET A 1 -18.34 11.02 8.08
CA MET A 1 -19.28 11.90 8.83
C MET A 1 -20.14 12.76 7.90
N LEU A 2 -19.58 13.71 7.13
CA LEU A 2 -20.35 14.64 6.29
C LEU A 2 -21.30 13.95 5.30
N VAL A 3 -20.82 12.97 4.54
CA VAL A 3 -21.66 12.15 3.63
C VAL A 3 -22.84 11.50 4.37
N ARG A 4 -22.66 11.07 5.62
CA ARG A 4 -23.74 10.51 6.44
C ARG A 4 -24.71 11.59 6.89
N ALA A 5 -24.21 12.75 7.34
CA ALA A 5 -25.05 13.87 7.75
C ALA A 5 -25.96 14.35 6.61
N LEU A 6 -25.44 14.43 5.38
CA LEU A 6 -26.21 14.79 4.18
C LEU A 6 -27.38 13.82 3.92
N LYS A 7 -27.20 12.51 4.12
CA LYS A 7 -28.29 11.52 4.01
C LYS A 7 -29.41 11.75 5.02
N PHE A 8 -29.09 12.32 6.18
CA PHE A 8 -30.03 12.59 7.26
C PHE A 8 -30.55 14.03 7.26
N ARG A 9 -30.30 14.82 6.22
CA ARG A 9 -30.76 16.21 6.11
C ARG A 9 -32.24 16.40 6.47
N LYS A 10 -33.13 15.60 5.87
CA LYS A 10 -34.56 15.60 6.20
C LYS A 10 -34.84 15.25 7.66
N ALA A 11 -34.07 14.36 8.27
CA ALA A 11 -34.25 14.00 9.67
C ALA A 11 -33.90 15.17 10.60
N PHE A 12 -32.88 15.97 10.27
CA PHE A 12 -32.57 17.20 11.00
C PHE A 12 -33.68 18.25 10.86
N GLU A 13 -34.23 18.40 9.64
CA GLU A 13 -35.39 19.27 9.40
C GLU A 13 -36.59 18.84 10.26
N TYR A 14 -36.94 17.55 10.26
CA TYR A 14 -38.01 17.02 11.10
C TYR A 14 -37.73 17.25 12.59
N LEU A 15 -36.51 17.02 13.06
CA LEU A 15 -36.14 17.22 14.46
C LEU A 15 -36.40 18.67 14.91
N SER A 16 -36.18 19.67 14.05
CA SER A 16 -36.47 21.08 14.34
C SER A 16 -37.95 21.41 14.53
N VAL A 17 -38.83 20.58 13.97
CA VAL A 17 -40.28 20.72 14.14
C VAL A 17 -40.73 20.04 15.45
N TYR A 18 -40.11 18.91 15.81
CA TYR A 18 -40.51 18.12 16.98
C TYR A 18 -39.88 18.60 18.30
N ASP A 19 -38.60 18.99 18.29
CA ASP A 19 -37.88 19.45 19.47
C ASP A 19 -37.68 20.97 19.41
N LEU A 20 -38.48 21.70 20.16
CA LEU A 20 -38.43 23.16 20.27
C LEU A 20 -37.08 23.68 20.84
N ASN A 21 -36.30 22.81 21.49
CA ASN A 21 -34.97 23.17 21.99
C ASN A 21 -33.86 22.97 20.95
N TYR A 22 -34.14 22.32 19.81
CA TYR A 22 -33.17 22.12 18.74
C TYR A 22 -32.97 23.41 17.94
N LYS A 23 -31.86 24.11 18.21
CA LYS A 23 -31.53 25.42 17.60
C LYS A 23 -30.39 25.37 16.58
N SER A 24 -29.86 24.19 16.29
CA SER A 24 -28.67 23.99 15.46
C SER A 24 -28.98 23.31 14.12
N LEU A 25 -30.14 23.60 13.55
CA LEU A 25 -30.49 23.18 12.19
C LEU A 25 -29.56 23.91 11.20
N PRO A 26 -28.77 23.19 10.38
CA PRO A 26 -27.97 23.84 9.36
C PRO A 26 -28.86 24.50 8.31
N SER A 27 -28.46 25.69 7.88
CA SER A 27 -29.10 26.44 6.79
C SER A 27 -28.88 25.77 5.44
N GLU A 28 -29.65 26.18 4.43
CA GLU A 28 -29.50 25.73 3.04
C GLU A 28 -28.07 25.95 2.52
N GLU A 29 -27.48 27.10 2.82
CA GLU A 29 -26.10 27.41 2.45
C GLU A 29 -25.08 26.49 3.12
N GLU A 30 -25.30 26.14 4.39
CA GLU A 30 -24.41 25.23 5.12
C GLU A 30 -24.51 23.79 4.58
N TRP A 31 -25.70 23.34 4.19
CA TRP A 31 -25.88 22.06 3.50
C TRP A 31 -25.15 22.05 2.15
N ASN A 32 -25.35 23.07 1.33
CA ASN A 32 -24.68 23.21 0.04
C ASN A 32 -23.16 23.28 0.19
N ARG A 33 -22.66 23.97 1.23
CA ARG A 33 -21.23 23.98 1.58
C ARG A 33 -20.73 22.60 2.00
N GLY A 34 -21.54 21.84 2.75
CA GLY A 34 -21.24 20.45 3.13
C GLY A 34 -21.12 19.51 1.93
N GLU A 35 -21.96 19.68 0.91
CA GLU A 35 -21.88 18.93 -0.35
C GLU A 35 -20.59 19.23 -1.11
N LYS A 36 -20.28 20.52 -1.34
CA LYS A 36 -19.03 20.95 -1.97
C LYS A 36 -17.80 20.42 -1.23
N LEU A 37 -17.82 20.47 0.11
CA LEU A 37 -16.73 19.95 0.93
C LEU A 37 -16.57 18.43 0.78
N CYS A 38 -17.66 17.68 0.64
CA CYS A 38 -17.58 16.25 0.35
C CYS A 38 -16.91 15.98 -0.99
N GLU A 39 -17.24 16.74 -2.03
CA GLU A 39 -16.60 16.61 -3.35
C GLU A 39 -15.12 16.96 -3.31
N PHE A 40 -14.77 18.06 -2.64
CA PHE A 40 -13.39 18.49 -2.43
C PHE A 40 -12.56 17.43 -1.68
N LEU A 41 -13.10 16.84 -0.60
CA LEU A 41 -12.39 15.87 0.23
C LEU A 41 -12.36 14.45 -0.37
N LYS A 42 -13.28 14.11 -1.28
CA LYS A 42 -13.45 12.76 -1.82
C LYS A 42 -12.17 12.16 -2.42
N PRO A 43 -11.37 12.88 -3.25
CA PRO A 43 -10.13 12.34 -3.78
C PRO A 43 -9.12 11.97 -2.70
N PHE A 44 -9.00 12.79 -1.65
CA PHE A 44 -8.10 12.52 -0.52
C PHE A 44 -8.56 11.30 0.27
N TYR A 45 -9.87 11.18 0.52
CA TYR A 45 -10.46 10.00 1.16
C TYR A 45 -10.15 8.70 0.38
N VAL A 46 -10.30 8.72 -0.95
CA VAL A 46 -9.97 7.56 -1.80
C VAL A 46 -8.49 7.20 -1.69
N ILE A 47 -7.60 8.20 -1.69
CA ILE A 47 -6.15 7.98 -1.55
C ILE A 47 -5.80 7.43 -0.16
N THR A 48 -6.39 7.98 0.91
CA THR A 48 -6.19 7.49 2.27
C THR A 48 -6.61 6.04 2.40
N ASN A 49 -7.80 5.67 1.90
CA ASN A 49 -8.24 4.27 1.89
C ASN A 49 -7.29 3.36 1.11
N LEU A 50 -6.77 3.84 -0.02
CA LEU A 50 -5.78 3.10 -0.80
C LEU A 50 -4.49 2.86 0.00
N PHE A 51 -4.02 3.84 0.77
CA PHE A 51 -2.86 3.70 1.66
C PHE A 51 -3.11 2.84 2.89
N SER A 52 -4.36 2.73 3.33
CA SER A 52 -4.79 1.88 4.44
C SER A 52 -5.00 0.42 4.05
N GLY A 53 -4.86 0.07 2.77
CA GLY A 53 -5.02 -1.30 2.30
C GLY A 53 -3.96 -2.26 2.86
N SER A 54 -4.40 -3.47 3.18
CA SER A 54 -3.54 -4.54 3.73
C SER A 54 -3.39 -5.74 2.80
N LYS A 55 -4.16 -5.78 1.70
CA LYS A 55 -4.24 -6.93 0.78
C LYS A 55 -3.34 -6.79 -0.45
N TYR A 56 -2.60 -5.69 -0.57
CA TYR A 56 -1.70 -5.41 -1.68
C TYR A 56 -0.51 -4.57 -1.19
N PRO A 57 0.63 -4.60 -1.91
CA PRO A 57 1.75 -3.70 -1.67
C PRO A 57 1.31 -2.25 -1.73
N THR A 58 1.59 -1.48 -0.69
CA THR A 58 1.25 -0.05 -0.67
C THR A 58 2.46 0.81 -1.03
N SER A 59 3.68 0.41 -0.71
CA SER A 59 4.86 1.26 -0.91
C SER A 59 5.10 1.69 -2.36
N ASN A 60 4.80 0.84 -3.35
CA ASN A 60 4.90 1.23 -4.77
C ASN A 60 3.89 2.31 -5.18
N VAL A 61 2.69 2.33 -4.57
CA VAL A 61 1.68 3.34 -4.92
C VAL A 61 1.93 4.68 -4.22
N TYR A 62 2.70 4.69 -3.12
CA TYR A 62 3.04 5.87 -2.31
C TYR A 62 3.31 7.10 -3.18
N PHE A 63 4.34 7.01 -4.01
CA PHE A 63 4.83 8.13 -4.79
C PHE A 63 3.73 8.70 -5.70
N THR A 64 3.03 7.84 -6.45
CA THR A 64 2.01 8.29 -7.41
C THR A 64 0.80 8.93 -6.75
N GLN A 65 0.44 8.48 -5.55
CA GLN A 65 -0.73 9.02 -4.86
C GLN A 65 -0.39 10.29 -4.09
N VAL A 66 0.80 10.39 -3.50
CA VAL A 66 1.25 11.65 -2.91
C VAL A 66 1.41 12.72 -3.99
N TRP A 67 1.98 12.35 -5.13
CA TRP A 67 2.01 13.21 -6.31
C TRP A 67 0.62 13.71 -6.71
N ARG A 68 -0.36 12.80 -6.74
CA ARG A 68 -1.75 13.13 -7.03
C ARG A 68 -2.35 14.09 -6.01
N ILE A 69 -2.04 13.95 -4.72
CA ILE A 69 -2.44 14.89 -3.66
C ILE A 69 -1.91 16.29 -3.98
N GLN A 70 -0.63 16.41 -4.33
CA GLN A 70 -0.03 17.70 -4.66
C GLN A 70 -0.72 18.37 -5.86
N LEU A 71 -0.96 17.62 -6.93
CA LEU A 71 -1.69 18.13 -8.11
C LEU A 71 -3.13 18.55 -7.78
N LEU A 72 -3.81 17.80 -6.90
CA LEU A 72 -5.16 18.14 -6.46
C LEU A 72 -5.16 19.45 -5.66
N LEU A 73 -4.21 19.62 -4.75
CA LEU A 73 -4.08 20.84 -3.96
C LEU A 73 -3.80 22.05 -4.85
N MET A 74 -2.83 21.95 -5.76
CA MET A 74 -2.55 23.01 -6.75
C MET A 74 -3.79 23.36 -7.57
N LYS A 75 -4.54 22.35 -8.04
CA LYS A 75 -5.78 22.57 -8.79
C LYS A 75 -6.83 23.29 -7.95
N PHE A 76 -7.02 22.88 -6.71
CA PHE A 76 -8.04 23.48 -5.84
C PHE A 76 -7.66 24.87 -5.35
N SER A 77 -6.37 25.18 -5.18
CA SER A 77 -5.90 26.54 -4.86
C SER A 77 -6.23 27.54 -5.97
N SER A 78 -6.41 27.09 -7.21
CA SER A 78 -6.79 27.94 -8.35
C SER A 78 -8.28 27.84 -8.72
N CYS A 79 -9.14 27.33 -7.83
CA CYS A 79 -10.57 27.23 -8.12
C CYS A 79 -11.34 28.53 -7.81
N ASP A 80 -12.50 28.69 -8.45
CA ASP A 80 -13.33 29.89 -8.31
C ASP A 80 -13.97 30.05 -6.91
N ASP A 81 -14.06 28.97 -6.13
CA ASP A 81 -14.62 29.01 -4.79
C ASP A 81 -13.54 29.44 -3.78
N ALA A 82 -13.55 30.72 -3.41
CA ALA A 82 -12.55 31.32 -2.55
C ALA A 82 -12.35 30.59 -1.20
N ALA A 83 -13.41 30.01 -0.63
CA ALA A 83 -13.31 29.27 0.63
C ALA A 83 -12.61 27.91 0.45
N LEU A 84 -12.83 27.24 -0.69
CA LEU A 84 -12.12 26.00 -1.03
C LEU A 84 -10.67 26.28 -1.42
N ALA A 85 -10.40 27.35 -2.17
CA ALA A 85 -9.05 27.77 -2.54
C ALA A 85 -8.19 28.07 -1.30
N ASP A 86 -8.70 28.89 -0.39
CA ASP A 86 -8.05 29.22 0.90
C ASP A 86 -7.82 27.97 1.78
N MET A 87 -8.74 27.01 1.75
CA MET A 87 -8.54 25.72 2.42
C MET A 87 -7.46 24.87 1.74
N ALA A 88 -7.43 24.81 0.41
CA ALA A 88 -6.42 24.10 -0.34
C ALA A 88 -5.02 24.68 -0.10
N GLU A 89 -4.88 26.00 -0.06
CA GLU A 89 -3.63 26.69 0.28
C GLU A 89 -3.15 26.32 1.70
N ARG A 90 -4.05 26.34 2.69
CA ARG A 90 -3.68 25.89 4.06
C ARG A 90 -3.31 24.41 4.12
N MET A 91 -3.95 23.57 3.32
CA MET A 91 -3.58 22.16 3.21
C MET A 91 -2.23 21.98 2.52
N GLN A 92 -1.92 22.79 1.51
CA GLN A 92 -0.63 22.82 0.81
C GLN A 92 0.51 23.15 1.76
N VAL A 93 0.37 24.15 2.62
CA VAL A 93 1.40 24.49 3.64
C VAL A 93 1.71 23.29 4.54
N LYS A 94 0.69 22.54 4.96
CA LYS A 94 0.89 21.32 5.76
C LYS A 94 1.53 20.21 4.94
N PHE A 95 1.07 20.04 3.69
CA PHE A 95 1.62 19.05 2.77
C PHE A 95 3.12 19.27 2.57
N ASP A 96 3.53 20.49 2.23
CA ASP A 96 4.94 20.84 1.99
C ASP A 96 5.79 20.54 3.22
N LYS A 97 5.33 20.95 4.41
CA LYS A 97 6.00 20.65 5.69
C LYS A 97 6.24 19.15 5.90
N TYR A 98 5.27 18.30 5.60
CA TYR A 98 5.43 16.84 5.78
C TYR A 98 6.21 16.19 4.63
N TRP A 99 6.27 16.85 3.48
CA TRP A 99 6.90 16.33 2.27
C TRP A 99 8.37 16.75 2.11
N GLU A 100 8.83 17.74 2.88
CA GLU A 100 10.25 18.07 3.01
C GLU A 100 11.10 16.84 3.40
N ASP A 101 10.58 16.00 4.31
CA ASP A 101 11.22 14.75 4.77
C ASP A 101 10.62 13.50 4.10
N TYR A 102 10.55 13.48 2.77
CA TYR A 102 9.98 12.35 2.03
C TYR A 102 10.76 11.05 2.28
N SER A 103 10.04 9.92 2.38
CA SER A 103 10.67 8.61 2.55
C SER A 103 11.32 8.11 1.26
N LEU A 104 12.66 8.15 1.21
CA LEU A 104 13.47 7.54 0.15
C LEU A 104 13.15 6.05 -0.02
N VAL A 105 12.92 5.33 1.07
CA VAL A 105 12.61 3.89 1.06
C VAL A 105 11.31 3.61 0.31
N LEU A 106 10.27 4.43 0.52
CA LEU A 106 9.00 4.29 -0.21
C LEU A 106 9.15 4.71 -1.68
N ALA A 107 9.99 5.71 -1.97
CA ALA A 107 10.32 6.08 -3.35
C ALA A 107 11.07 4.95 -4.08
N MET A 108 11.95 4.19 -3.40
CA MET A 108 12.58 2.99 -3.97
C MET A 108 11.54 1.92 -4.30
N GLY A 109 10.54 1.71 -3.44
CA GLY A 109 9.42 0.80 -3.72
C GLY A 109 8.68 1.17 -5.02
N ALA A 110 8.52 2.46 -5.28
CA ALA A 110 7.95 2.96 -6.54
C ALA A 110 8.86 2.71 -7.75
N VAL A 111 10.18 2.84 -7.62
CA VAL A 111 11.14 2.48 -8.69
C VAL A 111 11.09 1.00 -9.02
N LEU A 112 10.84 0.15 -8.03
CA LEU A 112 10.75 -1.30 -8.17
C LEU A 112 9.37 -1.78 -8.68
N ASP A 113 8.45 -0.87 -9.00
CA ASP A 113 7.29 -1.19 -9.83
C ASP A 113 7.70 -1.11 -11.31
N PRO A 114 7.62 -2.23 -12.08
CA PRO A 114 8.03 -2.26 -13.49
C PRO A 114 7.25 -1.28 -14.39
N ARG A 115 6.09 -0.79 -13.94
CA ARG A 115 5.28 0.21 -14.66
C ARG A 115 5.76 1.64 -14.45
N MET A 116 6.56 1.88 -13.41
CA MET A 116 7.00 3.21 -13.01
C MET A 116 8.48 3.42 -13.33
N LYS A 117 9.37 2.60 -12.74
CA LYS A 117 10.83 2.77 -12.81
C LYS A 117 11.29 4.19 -12.41
N LEU A 118 12.57 4.52 -12.60
CA LEU A 118 13.09 5.86 -12.34
C LEU A 118 12.44 6.92 -13.24
N TYR A 119 12.12 6.56 -14.48
CA TYR A 119 11.60 7.47 -15.50
C TYR A 119 10.31 8.20 -15.06
N LEU A 120 9.34 7.48 -14.48
CA LEU A 120 8.08 8.11 -14.05
C LEU A 120 8.31 9.07 -12.88
N LEU A 121 9.21 8.73 -11.95
CA LEU A 121 9.56 9.58 -10.82
C LEU A 121 10.28 10.85 -11.29
N GLU A 122 11.20 10.73 -12.24
CA GLU A 122 11.87 11.88 -12.86
C GLU A 122 10.87 12.84 -13.50
N LYS A 123 9.94 12.32 -14.31
CA LYS A 123 8.89 13.13 -14.93
C LYS A 123 7.97 13.80 -13.93
N ALA A 124 7.65 13.12 -12.83
CA ALA A 124 6.85 13.71 -11.76
C ALA A 124 7.64 14.82 -11.04
N TYR A 125 8.87 14.58 -10.60
CA TYR A 125 9.67 15.62 -9.95
C TYR A 125 9.86 16.84 -10.87
N GLU A 126 10.14 16.63 -12.15
CA GLU A 126 10.26 17.71 -13.15
C GLU A 126 8.98 18.54 -13.28
N ALA A 127 7.80 17.94 -13.13
CA ALA A 127 6.53 18.63 -13.33
C ALA A 127 6.17 19.59 -12.18
N VAL A 128 6.73 19.41 -10.98
CA VAL A 128 6.45 20.27 -9.80
C VAL A 128 7.63 21.13 -9.43
N ASP A 129 8.84 20.58 -9.50
CA ASP A 129 10.05 21.30 -9.12
C ASP A 129 11.20 20.92 -10.07
N PRO A 130 11.22 21.53 -11.28
CA PRO A 130 12.27 21.29 -12.27
C PRO A 130 13.68 21.60 -11.74
N LEU A 131 13.81 22.49 -10.74
CA LEU A 131 15.10 22.95 -10.23
C LEU A 131 15.76 21.88 -9.35
N THR A 132 14.98 21.21 -8.48
CA THR A 132 15.52 20.16 -7.59
C THR A 132 15.33 18.74 -8.12
N ALA A 133 14.55 18.54 -9.18
CA ALA A 133 14.21 17.23 -9.72
C ALA A 133 15.42 16.32 -9.96
N LYS A 134 16.44 16.83 -10.66
CA LYS A 134 17.66 16.05 -10.97
C LYS A 134 18.43 15.63 -9.72
N VAL A 135 18.45 16.49 -8.69
CA VAL A 135 19.14 16.19 -7.42
C VAL A 135 18.39 15.09 -6.67
N LYS A 136 17.06 15.18 -6.57
CA LYS A 136 16.22 14.16 -5.91
C LYS A 136 16.29 12.79 -6.61
N VAL A 137 16.24 12.77 -7.94
CA VAL A 137 16.35 11.52 -8.72
C VAL A 137 17.74 10.89 -8.54
N LYS A 138 18.80 11.71 -8.54
CA LYS A 138 20.16 11.23 -8.30
C LYS A 138 20.30 10.64 -6.90
N GLU A 139 19.85 11.37 -5.87
CA GLU A 139 19.87 10.89 -4.48
C GLU A 139 19.13 9.56 -4.33
N LEU A 140 17.94 9.44 -4.93
CA LEU A 140 17.17 8.20 -4.93
C LEU A 140 17.93 7.05 -5.60
N LYS A 141 18.54 7.29 -6.77
CA LYS A 141 19.31 6.28 -7.50
C LYS A 141 20.55 5.84 -6.71
N ASP A 142 21.28 6.78 -6.13
CA ASP A 142 22.49 6.49 -5.35
C ASP A 142 22.16 5.64 -4.10
N ASN A 143 21.07 5.98 -3.39
CA ASN A 143 20.61 5.19 -2.25
C ASN A 143 20.07 3.80 -2.65
N LEU A 144 19.41 3.68 -3.81
CA LEU A 144 18.96 2.39 -4.34
C LEU A 144 20.14 1.47 -4.66
N ILE A 145 21.20 2.02 -5.26
CA ILE A 145 22.45 1.29 -5.54
C ILE A 145 23.14 0.87 -4.23
N LEU A 146 23.21 1.78 -3.25
CA LEU A 146 23.80 1.49 -1.94
C LEU A 146 23.09 0.32 -1.25
N LEU A 147 21.76 0.33 -1.23
CA LEU A 147 20.97 -0.74 -0.64
C LEU A 147 21.16 -2.07 -1.40
N TYR A 148 21.14 -2.03 -2.73
CA TYR A 148 21.38 -3.23 -3.54
C TYR A 148 22.74 -3.86 -3.25
N ASN A 149 23.80 -3.05 -3.12
CA ASN A 149 25.14 -3.53 -2.80
C ASN A 149 25.21 -4.22 -1.43
N ASP A 150 24.46 -3.74 -0.44
CA ASP A 150 24.35 -4.39 0.88
C ASP A 150 23.68 -5.78 0.77
N TYR A 151 22.60 -5.92 -0.03
CA TYR A 151 21.99 -7.22 -0.30
C TYR A 151 22.97 -8.19 -0.98
N VAL A 152 23.70 -7.72 -1.98
CA VAL A 152 24.73 -8.53 -2.67
C VAL A 152 25.85 -8.95 -1.71
N ALA A 153 26.27 -8.08 -0.80
CA ALA A 153 27.30 -8.40 0.19
C ALA A 153 26.83 -9.46 1.19
N ARG A 154 25.58 -9.38 1.66
CA ARG A 154 24.97 -10.35 2.60
C ARG A 154 24.74 -11.73 1.99
N ALA A 155 24.54 -11.79 0.67
CA ALA A 155 24.33 -13.05 -0.05
C ALA A 155 25.60 -13.88 -0.22
N ARG A 156 26.79 -13.29 -0.04
CA ARG A 156 28.04 -14.03 -0.12
C ARG A 156 28.11 -15.05 1.02
N PRO A 157 28.28 -16.34 0.73
CA PRO A 157 28.45 -17.33 1.80
C PRO A 157 29.65 -16.93 2.65
N SER A 158 29.43 -16.74 3.95
CA SER A 158 30.52 -16.67 4.92
C SER A 158 31.33 -17.96 4.77
N SER A 159 32.61 -17.86 4.42
CA SER A 159 33.54 -18.99 4.29
C SER A 159 33.82 -19.65 5.63
N ARG A 160 32.79 -20.22 6.26
CA ARG A 160 32.84 -21.04 7.48
C ARG A 160 31.87 -22.22 7.33
N VAL A 161 32.12 -23.06 6.34
CA VAL A 161 31.64 -24.44 6.36
C VAL A 161 32.85 -25.30 6.66
N THR A 162 32.99 -25.71 7.91
CA THR A 162 33.87 -26.81 8.30
C THR A 162 33.22 -28.07 7.73
N THR A 163 33.73 -28.57 6.61
CA THR A 163 33.32 -29.85 6.04
C THR A 163 33.79 -30.97 6.99
N ILE A 164 32.85 -31.59 7.69
CA ILE A 164 33.06 -32.90 8.32
C ILE A 164 32.67 -33.93 7.26
N PRO A 165 33.59 -34.73 6.70
CA PRO A 165 33.24 -35.76 5.74
C PRO A 165 32.59 -36.94 6.47
N THR A 166 31.40 -37.34 6.02
CA THR A 166 30.74 -38.58 6.43
C THR A 166 31.27 -39.73 5.56
N PRO A 167 31.78 -40.83 6.12
CA PRO A 167 32.41 -41.88 5.34
C PRO A 167 31.41 -42.98 4.97
N GLN A 168 30.84 -42.93 3.76
CA GLN A 168 30.28 -44.12 3.11
C GLN A 168 30.50 -44.03 1.59
N GLU A 169 31.71 -44.36 1.16
CA GLU A 169 31.93 -45.05 -0.12
C GLU A 169 31.80 -46.55 0.15
N LEU A 170 31.13 -47.28 -0.76
CA LEU A 170 31.64 -48.52 -1.36
C LEU A 170 30.63 -49.05 -2.40
N ILE A 171 30.97 -48.83 -3.67
CA ILE A 171 30.92 -49.77 -4.79
C ILE A 171 29.58 -50.46 -5.09
N THR A 172 28.97 -50.11 -6.22
CA THR A 172 28.52 -51.10 -7.21
C THR A 172 28.55 -50.48 -8.60
N GLU A 173 29.48 -50.92 -9.45
CA GLU A 173 29.42 -50.65 -10.89
C GLU A 173 28.55 -51.68 -11.60
N SER A 174 27.73 -51.22 -12.55
CA SER A 174 27.37 -51.99 -13.74
C SER A 174 27.00 -51.08 -14.90
N PRO A 175 27.19 -51.54 -16.15
CA PRO A 175 27.50 -50.69 -17.28
C PRO A 175 26.30 -50.48 -18.22
N LEU A 176 26.33 -49.34 -18.92
CA LEU A 176 25.69 -49.05 -20.21
C LEU A 176 24.17 -48.89 -20.19
N GLU A 177 23.71 -47.64 -20.13
CA GLU A 177 22.74 -47.12 -21.11
C GLU A 177 23.22 -45.73 -21.55
N ASP A 178 23.50 -45.64 -22.86
CA ASP A 178 23.86 -44.43 -23.59
C ASP A 178 22.71 -43.41 -23.52
N ASP A 179 22.93 -42.27 -22.87
CA ASP A 179 22.26 -41.00 -23.20
C ASP A 179 23.07 -39.79 -22.67
N ASP A 180 24.36 -39.71 -23.04
CA ASP A 180 25.30 -38.68 -22.58
C ASP A 180 25.41 -37.48 -23.55
N PHE A 181 24.29 -37.06 -24.14
CA PHE A 181 24.26 -35.89 -25.04
C PHE A 181 23.87 -34.57 -24.34
N ASP A 182 23.42 -34.61 -23.08
CA ASP A 182 22.96 -33.42 -22.35
C ASP A 182 24.05 -32.75 -21.49
N ILE A 183 25.17 -33.42 -21.21
CA ILE A 183 26.27 -32.84 -20.41
C ILE A 183 27.07 -31.80 -21.22
N ASP A 184 27.10 -31.89 -22.55
CA ASP A 184 27.95 -31.06 -23.40
C ASP A 184 27.33 -29.70 -23.79
N ILE A 185 25.99 -29.58 -23.82
CA ILE A 185 25.32 -28.30 -24.13
C ILE A 185 25.46 -27.28 -22.99
N PHE A 186 25.30 -27.71 -21.73
CA PHE A 186 25.37 -26.81 -20.58
C PHE A 186 26.79 -26.28 -20.35
N ASP A 187 27.81 -27.12 -20.55
CA ASP A 187 29.21 -26.69 -20.47
C ASP A 187 29.63 -25.84 -21.68
N LEU A 188 29.08 -26.12 -22.88
CA LEU A 188 29.24 -25.25 -24.05
C LEU A 188 28.59 -23.87 -23.85
N GLU A 189 27.36 -23.79 -23.33
CA GLU A 189 26.71 -22.52 -22.96
C GLU A 189 27.53 -21.73 -21.92
N ARG A 190 28.09 -22.43 -20.92
CA ARG A 190 28.96 -21.82 -19.91
C ARG A 190 30.26 -21.28 -20.52
N SER A 191 30.79 -21.94 -21.55
CA SER A 191 31.98 -21.50 -22.29
C SER A 191 31.72 -20.29 -23.19
N ILE A 192 30.51 -20.18 -23.76
CA ILE A 192 30.05 -19.03 -24.57
C ILE A 192 29.79 -17.82 -23.66
N GLY A 193 29.24 -18.04 -22.45
CA GLY A 193 28.86 -17.00 -21.49
C GLY A 193 30.02 -16.22 -20.85
N THR A 194 31.27 -16.68 -20.97
CA THR A 194 32.45 -15.99 -20.44
C THR A 194 33.06 -14.92 -21.36
N GLY A 195 32.51 -14.74 -22.57
CA GLY A 195 33.05 -13.84 -23.60
C GLY A 195 32.51 -12.40 -23.63
N VAL A 196 31.48 -12.07 -22.84
CA VAL A 196 30.97 -10.69 -22.73
C VAL A 196 31.12 -10.25 -21.29
N SER A 197 32.04 -9.31 -21.07
CA SER A 197 32.15 -8.49 -19.86
C SER A 197 30.86 -7.69 -19.66
N ASN A 198 29.76 -8.34 -19.28
CA ASN A 198 28.55 -7.66 -18.89
C ASN A 198 28.74 -7.24 -17.43
N THR A 199 29.41 -6.11 -17.22
CA THR A 199 29.64 -5.50 -15.89
C THR A 199 28.34 -4.96 -15.27
N LYS A 200 27.21 -5.12 -15.94
CA LYS A 200 25.90 -4.65 -15.50
C LYS A 200 25.40 -5.51 -14.35
N THR A 201 25.00 -4.85 -13.28
CA THR A 201 24.34 -5.50 -12.15
C THR A 201 22.89 -5.88 -12.52
N HIS A 202 22.25 -6.75 -11.74
CA HIS A 202 20.81 -7.01 -11.92
C HIS A 202 19.96 -5.74 -11.79
N LEU A 203 20.41 -4.79 -10.96
CA LEU A 203 19.77 -3.48 -10.84
C LEU A 203 19.88 -2.68 -12.15
N ASP A 204 21.06 -2.64 -12.78
CA ASP A 204 21.25 -1.93 -14.05
C ASP A 204 20.37 -2.54 -15.15
N ILE A 205 20.34 -3.88 -15.26
CA ILE A 205 19.49 -4.60 -16.22
C ILE A 205 18.02 -4.21 -16.02
N TYR A 206 17.52 -4.25 -14.78
CA TYR A 206 16.15 -3.88 -14.47
C TYR A 206 15.83 -2.41 -14.82
N LEU A 207 16.75 -1.48 -14.52
CA LEU A 207 16.54 -0.05 -14.78
C LEU A 207 16.56 0.29 -16.28
N GLU A 208 17.31 -0.46 -17.09
CA GLU A 208 17.40 -0.27 -18.53
C GLU A 208 16.25 -0.91 -19.31
N GLU A 209 15.63 -1.97 -18.77
CA GLU A 209 14.48 -2.61 -19.41
C GLU A 209 13.33 -1.60 -19.65
N PRO A 210 12.51 -1.79 -20.70
CA PRO A 210 11.37 -0.92 -20.95
C PRO A 210 10.36 -0.96 -19.78
N ARG A 211 9.69 0.16 -19.53
CA ARG A 211 8.58 0.20 -18.57
C ARG A 211 7.40 -0.60 -19.11
N LEU A 212 6.68 -1.27 -18.22
CA LEU A 212 5.38 -1.82 -18.57
C LEU A 212 4.35 -0.70 -18.72
N ASP A 213 3.41 -0.88 -19.64
CA ASP A 213 2.34 0.09 -19.83
C ASP A 213 1.27 -0.05 -18.73
N ARG A 214 1.03 1.05 -18.00
CA ARG A 214 0.09 1.04 -16.87
C ARG A 214 -1.38 0.92 -17.33
N ALA A 215 -1.72 1.41 -18.51
CA ALA A 215 -3.07 1.29 -19.05
C ALA A 215 -3.40 -0.16 -19.43
N SER A 216 -2.40 -0.88 -19.96
CA SER A 216 -2.51 -2.31 -20.27
C SER A 216 -2.57 -3.20 -19.01
N PHE A 217 -1.98 -2.76 -17.90
CA PHE A 217 -1.91 -3.52 -16.64
C PHE A 217 -2.38 -2.71 -15.41
N PRO A 218 -3.69 -2.41 -15.30
CA PRO A 218 -4.23 -1.62 -14.19
C PRO A 218 -4.16 -2.36 -12.85
N SER A 219 -4.48 -3.67 -12.85
CA SER A 219 -4.36 -4.57 -11.70
C SER A 219 -3.14 -5.46 -11.90
N TYR A 220 -1.94 -4.91 -11.64
CA TYR A 220 -0.68 -5.62 -11.80
C TYR A 220 -0.16 -6.08 -10.43
N ASP A 221 0.08 -7.39 -10.30
CA ASP A 221 0.72 -7.96 -9.11
C ASP A 221 2.24 -7.75 -9.18
N VAL A 222 2.70 -6.66 -8.55
CA VAL A 222 4.12 -6.31 -8.52
C VAL A 222 4.93 -7.35 -7.73
N LEU A 223 4.39 -7.94 -6.66
CA LEU A 223 5.10 -8.99 -5.91
C LEU A 223 5.17 -10.28 -6.72
N GLY A 224 4.11 -10.62 -7.45
CA GLY A 224 4.09 -11.71 -8.43
C GLY A 224 5.21 -11.56 -9.47
N TYR A 225 5.35 -10.37 -10.07
CA TYR A 225 6.45 -10.09 -10.99
C TYR A 225 7.83 -10.40 -10.40
N TRP A 226 8.11 -9.92 -9.18
CA TRP A 226 9.40 -10.16 -8.54
C TRP A 226 9.61 -11.62 -8.14
N LYS A 227 8.54 -12.33 -7.82
CA LYS A 227 8.58 -13.78 -7.55
C LYS A 227 8.92 -14.56 -8.82
N ASP A 228 8.25 -14.27 -9.93
CA ASP A 228 8.45 -14.98 -11.21
C ASP A 228 9.83 -14.70 -11.81
N ASN A 229 10.33 -13.47 -11.64
CA ASN A 229 11.64 -13.05 -12.14
C ASN A 229 12.77 -13.18 -11.10
N GLN A 230 12.54 -13.92 -10.00
CA GLN A 230 13.56 -14.09 -8.94
C GLN A 230 14.85 -14.74 -9.49
N HIS A 231 14.72 -15.69 -10.41
CA HIS A 231 15.87 -16.36 -11.04
C HIS A 231 16.69 -15.40 -11.93
N ARG A 232 16.05 -14.38 -12.52
CA ARG A 232 16.69 -13.39 -13.40
C ARG A 232 17.38 -12.27 -12.62
N PHE A 233 16.77 -11.85 -11.51
CA PHE A 233 17.21 -10.66 -10.77
C PHE A 233 17.88 -10.96 -9.42
N GLY A 234 17.89 -12.22 -8.97
CA GLY A 234 18.62 -12.68 -7.78
C GLY A 234 18.35 -11.82 -6.54
N GLU A 235 19.40 -11.22 -6.00
CA GLU A 235 19.34 -10.36 -4.80
C GLU A 235 18.45 -9.12 -4.96
N LEU A 236 18.31 -8.60 -6.19
CA LEU A 236 17.39 -7.49 -6.45
C LEU A 236 15.94 -7.89 -6.18
N ALA A 237 15.54 -9.11 -6.54
CA ALA A 237 14.19 -9.59 -6.28
C ALA A 237 13.92 -9.75 -4.78
N LYS A 238 14.93 -10.13 -3.98
CA LYS A 238 14.80 -10.16 -2.51
C LYS A 238 14.61 -8.76 -1.95
N MET A 239 15.48 -7.82 -2.34
CA MET A 239 15.39 -6.41 -1.96
C MET A 239 14.04 -5.82 -2.33
N ALA A 240 13.54 -6.13 -3.53
CA ALA A 240 12.26 -5.64 -4.00
C ALA A 240 11.09 -6.15 -3.17
N ARG A 241 11.06 -7.44 -2.82
CA ARG A 241 10.03 -7.99 -1.93
C ARG A 241 10.04 -7.32 -0.57
N ASP A 242 11.21 -7.10 0.01
CA ASP A 242 11.33 -6.49 1.34
C ASP A 242 10.84 -5.04 1.32
N LEU A 243 11.23 -4.24 0.33
CA LEU A 243 10.76 -2.85 0.16
C LEU A 243 9.26 -2.76 -0.17
N LEU A 244 8.77 -3.64 -1.04
CA LEU A 244 7.37 -3.65 -1.48
C LEU A 244 6.41 -4.11 -0.37
N SER A 245 6.92 -4.89 0.59
CA SER A 245 6.14 -5.37 1.73
C SER A 245 5.98 -4.33 2.85
N ILE A 246 6.68 -3.18 2.78
CA ILE A 246 6.56 -2.11 3.76
C ILE A 246 5.19 -1.43 3.60
N PRO A 247 4.32 -1.43 4.63
CA PRO A 247 3.08 -0.68 4.58
C PRO A 247 3.37 0.82 4.72
N ILE A 248 2.70 1.67 3.92
CA ILE A 248 2.80 3.14 4.07
C ILE A 248 2.23 3.60 5.42
N THR A 249 1.19 2.92 5.91
CA THR A 249 0.42 3.34 7.08
C THR A 249 0.41 2.27 8.17
N THR A 250 0.22 2.72 9.41
CA THR A 250 -0.02 1.85 10.57
C THR A 250 -1.47 1.37 10.66
N VAL A 251 -2.35 1.74 9.72
CA VAL A 251 -3.78 1.44 9.80
C VAL A 251 -4.06 -0.07 9.82
N ALA A 252 -3.22 -0.88 9.16
CA ALA A 252 -3.32 -2.34 9.24
C ALA A 252 -3.13 -2.88 10.67
N SER A 253 -2.21 -2.29 11.45
CA SER A 253 -2.04 -2.68 12.86
C SER A 253 -3.17 -2.12 13.73
N GLU A 254 -3.64 -0.91 13.47
CA GLU A 254 -4.82 -0.33 14.15
C GLU A 254 -6.09 -1.15 13.91
N SER A 255 -6.30 -1.67 12.70
CA SER A 255 -7.40 -2.60 12.40
C SER A 255 -7.28 -3.89 13.21
N ALA A 256 -6.07 -4.47 13.31
CA ALA A 256 -5.83 -5.62 14.17
C ALA A 256 -6.09 -5.31 15.66
N PHE A 257 -5.79 -4.10 16.15
CA PHE A 257 -6.11 -3.67 17.52
C PHE A 257 -7.60 -3.37 17.74
N SER A 258 -8.29 -2.81 16.75
CA SER A 258 -9.74 -2.63 16.76
C SER A 258 -10.44 -3.99 16.88
N ILE A 259 -10.00 -4.96 16.09
CA ILE A 259 -10.36 -6.37 16.22
C ILE A 259 -10.01 -6.92 17.60
N GLY A 260 -8.91 -6.47 18.20
CA GLY A 260 -8.49 -6.82 19.56
C GLY A 260 -9.51 -6.48 20.63
N SER A 261 -10.42 -5.52 20.40
CA SER A 261 -11.57 -5.28 21.29
C SER A 261 -12.53 -6.48 21.37
N ARG A 262 -12.53 -7.38 20.37
CA ARG A 262 -13.26 -8.65 20.42
C ARG A 262 -12.52 -9.71 21.24
N VAL A 263 -11.21 -9.59 21.39
CA VAL A 263 -10.38 -10.46 22.25
C VAL A 263 -10.42 -9.99 23.70
N LEU A 264 -10.31 -8.68 23.91
CA LEU A 264 -10.40 -7.98 25.18
C LEU A 264 -11.73 -7.23 25.28
N THR A 265 -12.76 -7.93 25.75
CA THR A 265 -14.08 -7.32 26.00
C THR A 265 -14.18 -6.81 27.44
N PRO A 266 -15.16 -5.95 27.78
CA PRO A 266 -15.41 -5.57 29.17
C PRO A 266 -15.62 -6.76 30.13
N TYR A 267 -16.08 -7.90 29.59
CA TYR A 267 -16.30 -9.14 30.34
C TYR A 267 -15.11 -10.11 30.29
N ARG A 268 -14.11 -9.89 29.42
CA ARG A 268 -12.94 -10.75 29.20
C ARG A 268 -11.66 -9.90 29.10
N ASN A 269 -11.32 -9.20 30.19
CA ASN A 269 -10.17 -8.29 30.26
C ASN A 269 -9.01 -8.79 31.14
N ARG A 270 -9.11 -9.99 31.72
CA ARG A 270 -8.09 -10.59 32.61
C ARG A 270 -7.20 -11.63 31.91
N LEU A 271 -6.87 -11.40 30.65
CA LEU A 271 -5.96 -12.27 29.91
C LEU A 271 -4.51 -11.83 30.14
N LEU A 272 -3.61 -12.80 30.28
CA LEU A 272 -2.17 -12.52 30.27
C LEU A 272 -1.76 -11.95 28.91
N PRO A 273 -0.80 -11.01 28.85
CA PRO A 273 -0.33 -10.42 27.59
C PRO A 273 0.03 -11.45 26.52
N ASP A 274 0.72 -12.53 26.90
CA ASP A 274 1.12 -13.60 25.98
C ASP A 274 -0.09 -14.30 25.34
N ASN A 275 -1.17 -14.48 26.11
CA ASN A 275 -2.40 -15.09 25.60
C ASN A 275 -3.14 -14.13 24.64
N VAL A 276 -3.12 -12.82 24.92
CA VAL A 276 -3.69 -11.81 24.03
C VAL A 276 -2.93 -11.81 22.70
N GLN A 277 -1.60 -11.81 22.76
CA GLN A 277 -0.75 -11.89 21.58
C GLN A 277 -1.01 -13.16 20.77
N ALA A 278 -1.02 -14.33 21.42
CA ALA A 278 -1.29 -15.60 20.76
C ALA A 278 -2.66 -15.61 20.05
N LEU A 279 -3.70 -15.08 20.69
CA LEU A 279 -5.05 -15.00 20.10
C LEU A 279 -5.09 -14.05 18.90
N LEU A 280 -4.45 -12.87 18.99
CA LEU A 280 -4.38 -11.91 17.88
C LEU A 280 -3.59 -12.48 16.70
N CYS A 281 -2.39 -13.03 16.95
CA CYS A 281 -1.55 -13.62 15.90
C CYS A 281 -2.24 -14.81 15.22
N THR A 282 -2.82 -15.73 16.00
CA THR A 282 -3.50 -16.91 15.44
C THR A 282 -4.70 -16.52 14.60
N ARG A 283 -5.48 -15.51 15.02
CA ARG A 283 -6.57 -14.97 14.20
C ARG A 283 -6.05 -14.43 12.87
N ASN A 284 -5.00 -13.60 12.90
CA ASN A 284 -4.43 -13.01 11.70
C ASN A 284 -3.84 -14.07 10.77
N TRP A 285 -3.21 -15.13 11.28
CA TRP A 285 -2.72 -16.24 10.46
C TRP A 285 -3.85 -17.03 9.81
N LEU A 286 -4.95 -17.30 10.54
CA LEU A 286 -6.06 -18.09 10.01
C LEU A 286 -6.96 -17.30 9.04
N ARG A 287 -7.13 -15.99 9.27
CA ARG A 287 -8.10 -15.16 8.53
C ARG A 287 -7.47 -14.06 7.68
N GLY A 288 -6.15 -13.90 7.73
CA GLY A 288 -5.46 -12.77 7.11
C GLY A 288 -5.84 -11.42 7.73
N PHE A 289 -5.57 -10.34 7.00
CA PHE A 289 -5.90 -8.96 7.39
C PHE A 289 -7.28 -8.51 6.88
N ALA A 290 -8.18 -9.43 6.55
CA ALA A 290 -9.51 -9.09 6.08
C ALA A 290 -10.38 -8.58 7.23
N GLU A 291 -11.03 -7.42 7.03
CA GLU A 291 -12.15 -6.98 7.86
C GLU A 291 -13.25 -8.05 7.78
N SER A 292 -13.81 -8.42 8.93
CA SER A 292 -14.90 -9.41 8.96
C SER A 292 -16.17 -8.79 8.40
N GLU A 293 -16.97 -9.56 7.64
CA GLU A 293 -18.28 -9.14 7.11
C GLU A 293 -19.25 -8.63 8.20
N GLU A 294 -19.00 -8.94 9.47
CA GLU A 294 -19.70 -8.38 10.63
C GLU A 294 -19.53 -6.86 10.79
N ASP A 295 -18.48 -6.26 10.22
CA ASP A 295 -18.19 -4.81 10.29
C ASP A 295 -18.99 -3.99 9.25
N GLU A 296 -19.48 -4.63 8.18
CA GLU A 296 -20.38 -3.99 7.20
C GLU A 296 -21.83 -3.91 7.73
N ASN A 297 -22.31 -4.96 8.40
CA ASN A 297 -23.70 -5.03 8.89
C ASN A 297 -23.99 -4.11 10.08
N ASN A 298 -22.99 -3.75 10.89
CA ASN A 298 -23.18 -2.79 12.00
C ASN A 298 -23.22 -1.32 11.54
N ASN A 299 -22.94 -1.03 10.27
CA ASN A 299 -22.96 0.32 9.70
C ASN A 299 -24.18 0.61 8.82
N GLN A 300 -25.08 -0.36 8.62
CA GLN A 300 -26.38 -0.11 8.01
C GLN A 300 -27.39 0.34 9.08
N PRO A 301 -28.05 1.51 8.93
CA PRO A 301 -29.18 1.85 9.76
C PRO A 301 -30.26 0.80 9.55
N ASN A 302 -30.70 0.18 10.63
CA ASN A 302 -31.80 -0.78 10.62
C ASN A 302 -33.09 -0.03 10.24
N GLU A 303 -33.47 -0.04 8.96
CA GLU A 303 -34.67 0.64 8.42
C GLU A 303 -35.98 0.12 9.06
N ASN A 304 -35.92 -0.99 9.79
CA ASN A 304 -37.08 -1.60 10.46
C ASN A 304 -37.41 -1.01 11.84
N ALA A 305 -36.64 -0.04 12.35
CA ALA A 305 -36.94 0.58 13.66
C ALA A 305 -38.03 1.66 13.60
N ILE A 306 -38.38 2.16 12.41
CA ILE A 306 -39.35 3.28 12.26
C ILE A 306 -40.79 2.76 12.00
N SER A 307 -40.98 1.50 11.61
CA SER A 307 -42.30 0.94 11.34
C SER A 307 -43.06 0.43 12.58
N GLY A 308 -42.40 0.31 13.74
CA GLY A 308 -42.99 -0.23 14.98
C GLY A 308 -43.79 0.76 15.83
N LEU A 309 -43.78 2.06 15.52
CA LEU A 309 -44.40 3.10 16.36
C LEU A 309 -45.78 3.57 15.87
N ARG A 310 -46.39 2.90 14.90
CA ARG A 310 -47.68 3.33 14.31
C ARG A 310 -48.83 2.31 14.37
N ALA A 311 -48.78 1.35 15.29
CA ALA A 311 -49.89 0.44 15.54
C ALA A 311 -50.14 0.31 17.04
N GLY A 312 -50.89 1.26 17.60
CA GLY A 312 -51.20 1.23 19.03
C GLY A 312 -52.15 2.32 19.48
N GLU A 313 -53.15 2.71 18.68
CA GLU A 313 -54.28 3.51 19.17
C GLU A 313 -55.45 3.40 18.18
N SER A 314 -56.39 2.48 18.46
CA SER A 314 -57.84 2.62 18.21
C SER A 314 -58.55 1.27 18.33
N SER A 315 -59.15 1.02 19.49
CA SER A 315 -60.49 0.38 19.58
C SER A 315 -60.93 0.25 21.05
N MET A 316 -61.74 1.20 21.51
CA MET A 316 -62.93 0.91 22.33
C MET A 316 -64.01 1.90 21.91
N PRO A 317 -65.25 1.42 21.77
CA PRO A 317 -66.27 1.87 22.72
C PRO A 317 -66.58 0.83 23.80
#